data_AF-A0A7V0I970-F1
#
_entry.id   AF-A0A7V0I970-F1
#
_cell.length_a   1.000
_cell.length_b   1.000
_cell.length_c   1.000
_cell.angle_alpha   90.00
_cell.angle_beta   90.00
_cell.angle_gamma   90.00
#
_symmetry.space_group_name_H-M   'P 1'
#
loop_
_entity.id
_entity.type
_entity.pdbx_description
1 polymer ?
#
loop_
_entity_poly.entity_id
_entity_poly.type
_entity_poly.pdbx_seq_one_letter_code
_entity_poly.pdbx_strand_id
1 'polypeptide(L)' 'FYYIEYGIAQLGALGLWGEAQRDRAGALEAYKRALSLGGSRPLPELFRAAGLEFGLGEEVVSQAAEVLRDRLGA' A
#
# COMPACT_ATOMS: atom_id res chain seq x y z
N PHE A 1 15.06 -7.90 13.24
CA PHE A 1 13.60 -7.77 13.10
C PHE A 1 13.20 -6.55 12.27
N TYR A 2 13.86 -5.38 12.38
CA TYR A 2 13.60 -4.14 11.59
C TYR A 2 13.48 -4.17 10.05
N TYR A 3 13.81 -5.28 9.36
CA TYR A 3 13.79 -5.29 7.90
C TYR A 3 12.42 -5.65 7.32
N ILE A 4 11.61 -6.41 8.08
CA ILE A 4 10.31 -6.87 7.59
C ILE A 4 9.33 -5.69 7.48
N GLU A 5 9.46 -4.71 8.36
CA GLU A 5 8.65 -3.50 8.36
C GLU A 5 8.88 -2.66 7.10
N TYR A 6 10.11 -2.62 6.57
CA TYR A 6 10.38 -1.98 5.28
C TYR A 6 9.73 -2.73 4.13
N GLY A 7 9.74 -4.07 4.15
CA GLY A 7 9.04 -4.89 3.16
C GLY A 7 7.53 -4.63 3.16
N ILE A 8 6.92 -4.62 4.35
CA ILE A 8 5.50 -4.30 4.54
C ILE A 8 5.19 -2.88 4.06
N ALA A 9 6.00 -1.89 4.44
CA ALA A 9 5.82 -0.50 4.02
C ALA A 9 5.97 -0.34 2.50
N GLN A 10 6.91 -1.04 1.88
CA GLN A 10 7.12 -1.05 0.43
C GLN A 10 5.90 -1.61 -0.30
N LEU A 11 5.33 -2.73 0.17
CA LEU A 11 4.12 -3.30 -0.42
C LEU A 11 2.93 -2.33 -0.31
N GLY A 12 2.75 -1.69 0.85
CA GLY A 12 1.73 -0.65 1.01
C GLY A 12 1.95 0.54 0.08
N ALA A 13 3.19 0.99 -0.09
CA ALA A 13 3.53 2.09 -0.99
C ALA A 13 3.27 1.74 -2.47
N LEU A 14 3.61 0.52 -2.90
CA LEU A 14 3.34 0.05 -4.25
C LEU A 14 1.83 -0.08 -4.52
N GLY A 15 1.05 -0.56 -3.56
CA GLY A 15 -0.41 -0.60 -3.66
C GLY A 15 -1.01 0.81 -3.82
N LEU A 16 -0.65 1.74 -2.94
CA LEU A 16 -1.09 3.14 -3.04
C LEU A 16 -0.64 3.81 -4.35
N TRP A 17 0.57 3.49 -4.83
CA TRP A 17 1.04 3.99 -6.11
C TRP A 17 0.20 3.41 -7.26
N GLY A 18 -0.10 2.11 -7.24
CA GLY A 18 -1.03 1.48 -8.18
C GLY A 18 -2.39 2.20 -8.24
N GLU A 19 -2.97 2.51 -7.07
CA GLU A 19 -4.20 3.31 -6.99
C GLU A 19 -4.04 4.70 -7.57
N ALA A 20 -2.94 5.39 -7.24
CA ALA A 20 -2.68 6.74 -7.72
C ALA A 20 -2.55 6.81 -9.24
N GLN A 21 -2.15 5.72 -9.89
CA GLN A 21 -2.10 5.68 -11.36
C GLN A 21 -3.48 5.57 -12.00
N ARG A 22 -4.49 5.07 -11.28
CA ARG A 22 -5.89 5.00 -11.70
C ARG A 22 -6.67 6.26 -11.31
N ASP A 23 -6.58 6.65 -10.05
CA ASP A 23 -7.21 7.84 -9.48
C ASP A 23 -6.27 8.51 -8.47
N ARG A 24 -5.56 9.55 -8.93
CA ARG A 24 -4.62 10.31 -8.09
C ARG A 24 -5.30 10.98 -6.90
N ALA A 25 -6.50 11.53 -7.11
CA ALA A 25 -7.20 12.27 -6.07
C ALA A 25 -7.71 11.31 -5.00
N GLY A 26 -8.35 10.22 -5.41
CA GLY A 26 -8.82 9.17 -4.51
C GLY A 26 -7.70 8.54 -3.70
N ALA A 27 -6.56 8.22 -4.32
CA ALA A 27 -5.40 7.64 -3.63
C ALA A 27 -4.81 8.60 -2.59
N LEU A 28 -4.69 9.90 -2.93
CA LEU A 28 -4.20 10.90 -1.98
C LEU A 28 -5.15 11.06 -0.79
N GLU A 29 -6.45 11.08 -1.01
CA GLU A 29 -7.44 11.15 0.07
C GLU A 29 -7.43 9.89 0.94
N ALA A 30 -7.25 8.70 0.35
CA ALA A 30 -7.08 7.45 1.10
C ALA A 30 -5.82 7.48 1.97
N TYR A 31 -4.70 7.92 1.42
CA TYR A 31 -3.46 8.10 2.16
C TYR A 31 -3.61 9.05 3.34
N LYS A 32 -4.23 10.23 3.14
CA LYS A 32 -4.50 11.20 4.22
C LYS A 32 -5.42 10.62 5.31
N ARG A 33 -6.44 9.85 4.94
CA ARG A 33 -7.31 9.17 5.91
C ARG A 33 -6.50 8.23 6.79
N ALA A 34 -5.63 7.40 6.22
CA ALA A 34 -4.76 6.53 6.99
C ALA A 34 -3.80 7.31 7.90
N LEU A 35 -3.16 8.37 7.40
CA LEU A 35 -2.27 9.23 8.20
C LEU A 35 -2.98 9.89 9.37
N SER A 36 -4.24 10.29 9.20
CA SER A 36 -5.01 10.96 10.25
C SER A 36 -5.24 10.08 11.50
N LEU A 37 -5.12 8.76 11.37
CA LEU A 37 -5.23 7.81 12.47
C LEU A 37 -3.95 7.77 13.33
N GLY A 38 -2.81 8.22 12.80
CA GLY A 38 -1.53 8.17 13.51
C GLY A 38 -1.23 6.79 14.10
N GLY A 39 -0.69 6.76 15.32
CA GLY A 39 -0.44 5.52 16.07
C GLY A 39 -1.64 5.00 16.87
N SER A 40 -2.85 5.53 16.66
CA SER A 40 -4.03 5.17 17.48
C SER A 40 -4.69 3.84 17.06
N ARG A 41 -4.29 3.28 15.92
CA ARG A 41 -4.88 2.06 15.33
C ARG A 41 -3.81 1.03 14.95
N PRO A 42 -4.15 -0.28 15.00
CA PRO A 42 -3.28 -1.34 14.50
C PRO A 42 -2.94 -1.17 13.02
N LEU A 43 -1.76 -1.67 12.62
CA LEU A 43 -1.26 -1.56 11.24
C LEU A 43 -2.25 -2.07 10.16
N PRO A 44 -2.94 -3.21 10.32
CA PRO A 44 -3.93 -3.64 9.32
C PRO A 44 -5.10 -2.66 9.12
N GLU A 45 -5.48 -1.91 10.16
CA GLU A 45 -6.53 -0.90 10.06
C GLU A 45 -6.04 0.35 9.32
N LEU A 46 -4.76 0.72 9.48
CA LEU A 46 -4.15 1.81 8.72
C LEU A 46 -4.12 1.51 7.22
N PHE A 47 -3.74 0.28 6.84
CA PHE A 47 -3.77 -0.17 5.44
C PHE A 47 -5.19 -0.15 4.87
N ARG A 48 -6.17 -0.67 5.62
CA ARG A 48 -7.57 -0.64 5.21
C ARG A 48 -8.11 0.78 5.03
N ALA A 49 -7.71 1.71 5.89
CA ALA A 49 -8.08 3.13 5.76
C ALA A 49 -7.50 3.79 4.49
N ALA A 50 -6.34 3.30 4.04
CA ALA A 50 -5.73 3.64 2.75
C ALA A 50 -6.33 2.88 1.55
N GLY A 51 -7.34 2.02 1.77
CA GLY A 51 -7.94 1.20 0.71
C GLY A 51 -7.09 -0.02 0.30
N LEU A 52 -6.13 -0.42 1.14
CA LEU A 52 -5.22 -1.52 0.86
C LEU A 52 -5.51 -2.75 1.72
N GLU A 53 -5.12 -3.92 1.22
CA GLU A 53 -5.02 -5.14 2.01
C GLU A 53 -3.68 -5.19 2.75
N PHE A 54 -3.70 -5.57 4.03
CA PHE A 54 -2.48 -5.80 4.81
C PHE A 54 -2.12 -7.28 4.77
N GLY A 55 -0.92 -7.59 4.30
CA GLY A 55 -0.41 -8.95 4.34
C GLY A 55 0.90 -9.11 3.60
N LEU A 56 1.46 -10.31 3.74
CA LEU A 56 2.63 -10.79 2.99
C LEU A 56 2.27 -12.04 2.15
N GLY A 57 0.97 -12.26 1.94
CA GLY A 57 0.47 -13.37 1.14
C GLY A 57 0.76 -13.20 -0.34
N GLU A 58 0.63 -14.30 -1.09
CA GLU A 58 0.88 -14.34 -2.53
C GLU A 58 0.12 -13.26 -3.31
N GLU A 59 -1.15 -13.01 -2.95
CA GLU A 59 -1.99 -12.00 -3.58
C GLU A 59 -1.38 -10.59 -3.48
N VAL A 60 -1.05 -10.13 -2.27
CA VAL A 60 -0.50 -8.79 -2.02
C VAL A 60 0.86 -8.61 -2.71
N VAL A 61 1.70 -9.66 -2.69
CA VAL A 61 3.02 -9.62 -3.33
C VAL A 61 2.87 -9.60 -4.86
N SER A 62 1.91 -10.37 -5.41
CA SER A 62 1.65 -10.41 -6.85
C SER A 62 1.16 -9.07 -7.38
N GLN A 63 0.21 -8.44 -6.69
CA GLN A 63 -0.27 -7.09 -7.05
C GLN A 63 0.88 -6.06 -7.07
N ALA A 64 1.77 -6.10 -6.07
CA ALA A 64 2.94 -5.22 -6.04
C ALA A 64 3.92 -5.50 -7.20
N ALA A 65 4.12 -6.77 -7.56
CA ALA A 65 4.95 -7.17 -8.69
C ALA A 65 4.35 -6.75 -10.04
N GLU A 66 3.02 -6.82 -10.19
CA GLU A 66 2.30 -6.34 -11.38
C GLU A 66 2.47 -4.84 -11.56
N VAL A 67 2.30 -4.06 -10.49
CA VAL A 67 2.53 -2.60 -10.52
C VAL A 67 3.93 -2.27 -11.04
N LEU A 68 4.96 -3.01 -10.61
CA LEU A 68 6.32 -2.82 -11.09
C LEU A 68 6.50 -3.25 -12.55
N ARG A 69 5.96 -4.41 -12.92
CA ARG A 69 6.03 -4.96 -14.27
C ARG A 69 5.46 -4.00 -15.31
N ASP A 70 4.26 -3.49 -15.05
CA ASP A 70 3.56 -2.52 -15.90
C ASP A 70 4.37 -1.23 -16.12
N ARG A 71 5.25 -0.88 -15.17
CA ARG A 71 5.98 0.39 -15.16
C ARG A 71 7.38 0.28 -15.73
N LEU A 72 8.01 -0.87 -15.53
CA LEU A 72 9.33 -1.18 -16.07
C LEU A 72 9.27 -1.71 -17.51
N GLY A 73 8.07 -2.00 -18.03
CA GLY A 73 7.87 -2.49 -19.39
C GLY A 73 8.41 -3.90 -19.60
N ALA A 74 8.39 -4.72 -18.54
CA ALA A 74 8.87 -6.10 -18.51
C ALA A 74 7.76 -7.12 -18.73
#